data_AF-A0A950PCN8-F1
#
_entry.id   AF-A0A950PCN8-F1
#
_cell.length_a   1.000
_cell.length_b   1.000
_cell.length_c   1.000
_cell.angle_alpha   90.00
_cell.angle_beta   90.00
_cell.angle_gamma   90.00
#
_symmetry.space_group_name_H-M   'P 1'
#
loop_
_entity.id
_entity.type
_entity.pdbx_description
1 polymer ?
#
loop_
_entity_poly.entity_id
_entity_poly.type
_entity_poly.pdbx_seq_one_letter_code
_entity_poly.pdbx_strand_id
1 'polypeptide(L)'
;MARSGATKQPPGDGPAAQRGEKPPAVIIHSLTQAVAALNAAAEARRPVVLLSAPDAGVYAGAAWFREVTRAAREAVPKAECSAILDCGNDAGAAMAAIRAGVNTIVFAGRADAARRLADIAAQNGAELLTERPAAILDLGASFFATAEALRRRCLELLGDK
;
A
#
# COMPACT_ATOMS: atom_id res chain seq x y z
N MET A 1 -24.73 -55.70 12.59
CA MET A 1 -24.02 -55.28 11.37
C MET A 1 -23.90 -53.75 11.38
N ALA A 2 -22.67 -53.24 11.18
CA ALA A 2 -22.29 -51.85 10.89
C ALA A 2 -22.56 -50.75 11.94
N ARG A 3 -21.69 -49.77 12.22
CA ARG A 3 -20.26 -49.51 11.94
C ARG A 3 -19.86 -48.44 12.98
N SER A 4 -18.71 -48.61 13.61
CA SER A 4 -18.07 -47.61 14.48
C SER A 4 -17.74 -46.36 13.67
N GLY A 5 -18.24 -45.20 14.11
CA GLY A 5 -17.96 -43.90 13.53
C GLY A 5 -17.04 -43.12 14.46
N ALA A 6 -15.73 -43.26 14.27
CA ALA A 6 -14.74 -42.40 14.89
C ALA A 6 -14.90 -40.97 14.35
N THR A 7 -15.35 -40.04 15.19
CA THR A 7 -15.25 -38.61 14.91
C THR A 7 -13.79 -38.18 15.05
N LYS A 8 -13.16 -38.01 13.89
CA LYS A 8 -11.82 -37.48 13.68
C LYS A 8 -11.76 -36.05 14.25
N GLN A 9 -10.99 -35.87 15.31
CA GLN A 9 -10.61 -34.55 15.82
C GLN A 9 -9.80 -33.80 14.74
N PRO A 10 -10.14 -32.55 14.39
CA PRO A 10 -9.33 -31.79 13.44
C PRO A 10 -7.99 -31.42 14.08
N PRO A 11 -6.87 -31.48 13.32
CA PRO A 11 -5.54 -31.24 13.84
C PRO A 11 -5.23 -29.75 13.91
N GLY A 12 -4.66 -29.35 15.05
CA GLY A 12 -3.55 -28.38 15.15
C GLY A 12 -3.87 -26.91 14.90
N ASP A 13 -4.06 -26.18 16.00
CA ASP A 13 -3.81 -24.74 16.09
C ASP A 13 -2.32 -24.46 15.76
N GLY A 14 -2.03 -24.21 14.49
CA GLY A 14 -0.82 -23.49 14.09
C GLY A 14 -0.97 -22.01 14.44
N PRO A 15 0.11 -21.28 14.78
CA PRO A 15 -0.03 -19.95 15.35
C PRO A 15 -0.64 -18.98 14.33
N ALA A 16 -1.89 -18.61 14.60
CA ALA A 16 -2.51 -17.41 14.08
C ALA A 16 -1.76 -16.20 14.64
N ALA A 17 -0.95 -15.55 13.80
CA ALA A 17 -0.32 -14.27 14.10
C ALA A 17 -0.43 -13.39 12.85
N GLN A 18 -1.15 -12.26 12.77
CA GLN A 18 -2.04 -11.56 13.70
C GLN A 18 -3.11 -10.87 12.82
N ARG A 19 -4.39 -11.14 13.04
CA ARG A 19 -5.51 -10.44 12.38
C ARG A 19 -5.82 -9.17 13.17
N GLY A 20 -5.43 -7.98 12.68
CA GLY A 20 -5.95 -6.71 13.23
C GLY A 20 -5.13 -5.43 13.02
N GLU A 21 -3.83 -5.49 12.73
CA GLU A 21 -3.02 -4.27 12.55
C GLU A 21 -2.90 -3.90 11.05
N LYS A 22 -3.16 -2.63 10.72
CA LYS A 22 -3.00 -2.13 9.34
C LYS A 22 -1.53 -2.32 8.90
N PRO A 23 -1.26 -2.79 7.67
CA PRO A 23 0.11 -2.89 7.18
C PRO A 23 0.84 -1.53 7.28
N PRO A 24 2.12 -1.53 7.66
CA PRO A 24 2.90 -0.29 7.74
C PRO A 24 3.00 0.40 6.37
N ALA A 25 2.95 1.73 6.36
CA ALA A 25 3.12 2.53 5.16
C ALA A 25 4.54 3.08 5.02
N VAL A 26 5.09 2.98 3.82
CA VAL A 26 6.38 3.58 3.43
C VAL A 26 6.13 4.59 2.33
N ILE A 27 6.61 5.83 2.53
CA ILE A 27 6.49 6.89 1.52
C ILE A 27 7.58 6.73 0.46
N ILE A 28 7.16 6.68 -0.80
CA ILE A 28 8.04 6.53 -1.96
C ILE A 28 7.94 7.72 -2.90
N HIS A 29 9.08 8.04 -3.52
CA HIS A 29 9.28 9.14 -4.47
C HIS A 29 9.84 8.65 -5.82
N SER A 30 10.17 7.36 -5.93
CA SER A 30 10.74 6.77 -7.16
C SER A 30 10.48 5.27 -7.25
N LEU A 31 10.69 4.70 -8.44
CA LEU A 31 10.63 3.26 -8.66
C LEU A 31 11.67 2.50 -7.82
N THR A 32 12.91 2.99 -7.74
CA THR A 32 13.98 2.37 -6.94
C THR A 32 13.57 2.23 -5.47
N GLN A 33 12.92 3.27 -4.92
CA GLN A 33 12.42 3.25 -3.55
C GLN A 33 11.27 2.25 -3.37
N ALA A 34 10.32 2.22 -4.31
CA ALA A 34 9.23 1.24 -4.29
C ALA A 34 9.76 -0.21 -4.33
N VAL A 35 10.69 -0.51 -5.24
CA VAL A 35 11.31 -1.84 -5.35
C VAL A 35 12.08 -2.21 -4.08
N ALA A 36 12.82 -1.28 -3.48
CA ALA A 36 13.55 -1.52 -2.24
C ALA A 36 12.60 -1.83 -1.07
N ALA A 37 11.50 -1.09 -0.93
CA ALA A 37 10.47 -1.35 0.08
C ALA A 37 9.80 -2.72 -0.12
N LEU A 38 9.48 -3.11 -1.36
CA LEU A 38 8.90 -4.42 -1.64
C LEU A 38 9.87 -5.58 -1.40
N ASN A 39 11.15 -5.43 -1.74
CA ASN A 39 12.16 -6.44 -1.41
C ASN A 39 12.26 -6.66 0.09
N ALA A 40 12.29 -5.57 0.87
CA ALA A 40 12.29 -5.66 2.33
C ALA A 40 11.02 -6.35 2.88
N ALA A 41 9.85 -6.01 2.34
CA ALA A 41 8.59 -6.64 2.72
C ALA A 41 8.55 -8.15 2.41
N ALA A 42 9.03 -8.54 1.22
CA ALA A 42 9.11 -9.95 0.83
C ALA A 42 10.08 -10.75 1.74
N GLU A 43 11.20 -10.14 2.12
CA GLU A 43 12.19 -10.74 3.02
C GLU A 43 11.66 -10.88 4.45
N ALA A 44 11.01 -9.83 4.97
CA ALA A 44 10.33 -9.85 6.26
C ALA A 44 9.07 -10.75 6.27
N ARG A 45 8.56 -11.14 5.10
CA ARG A 45 7.27 -11.82 4.90
C ARG A 45 6.11 -11.08 5.57
N ARG A 46 6.09 -9.75 5.41
CA ARG A 46 5.06 -8.87 5.96
C ARG A 46 4.47 -8.01 4.85
N PRO A 47 3.16 -7.75 4.88
CA PRO A 47 2.55 -6.83 3.92
C PRO A 47 3.02 -5.39 4.17
N VAL A 48 3.10 -4.59 3.11
CA VAL A 48 3.45 -3.16 3.19
C VAL A 48 2.50 -2.31 2.34
N VAL A 49 2.28 -1.06 2.75
CA VAL A 49 1.60 -0.06 1.92
C VAL A 49 2.66 0.84 1.27
N LEU A 50 2.66 0.91 -0.06
CA LEU A 50 3.39 1.95 -0.79
C LEU A 50 2.55 3.22 -0.83
N LEU A 51 2.93 4.23 -0.06
CA LEU A 51 2.24 5.52 -0.02
C LEU A 51 3.02 6.52 -0.88
N SER A 52 2.35 7.26 -1.76
CA SER A 52 3.02 8.36 -2.47
C SER A 52 3.44 9.46 -1.49
N ALA A 53 4.36 10.34 -1.87
CA ALA A 53 4.57 11.60 -1.16
C ALA A 53 3.25 12.40 -1.01
N PRO A 54 3.14 13.30 -0.02
CA PRO A 54 2.03 14.24 0.08
C PRO A 54 1.80 14.96 -1.25
N ASP A 55 0.53 15.10 -1.65
CA ASP A 55 0.12 15.80 -2.88
C ASP A 55 0.69 15.25 -4.21
N ALA A 56 1.29 14.05 -4.23
CA ALA A 56 1.88 13.48 -5.45
C ALA A 56 0.89 13.32 -6.61
N GLY A 57 -0.39 13.12 -6.31
CA GLY A 57 -1.46 13.09 -7.31
C GLY A 57 -1.62 14.43 -8.05
N VAL A 58 -1.22 15.54 -7.43
CA VAL A 58 -1.29 16.89 -7.99
C VAL A 58 -0.09 17.18 -8.88
N TYR A 59 1.13 16.90 -8.42
CA TYR A 59 2.35 17.30 -9.14
C TYR A 59 2.96 16.20 -10.02
N ALA A 60 2.93 14.93 -9.60
CA ALA A 60 3.47 13.81 -10.37
C ALA A 60 2.40 13.15 -11.23
N GLY A 61 1.16 13.15 -10.73
CA GLY A 61 0.00 12.64 -11.43
C GLY A 61 -0.21 11.13 -11.25
N ALA A 62 -1.46 10.71 -11.44
CA ALA A 62 -1.88 9.32 -11.22
C ALA A 62 -1.22 8.31 -12.16
N ALA A 63 -0.94 8.69 -13.41
CA ALA A 63 -0.28 7.82 -14.37
C ALA A 63 1.10 7.41 -13.87
N TRP A 64 1.92 8.38 -13.43
CA TRP A 64 3.24 8.10 -12.86
C TRP A 64 3.15 7.10 -11.70
N PHE A 65 2.28 7.35 -10.73
CA PHE A 65 2.18 6.48 -9.56
C PHE A 65 1.71 5.06 -9.92
N ARG A 66 0.77 4.92 -10.86
CA ARG A 66 0.33 3.62 -11.34
C ARG A 66 1.46 2.85 -12.02
N GLU A 67 2.24 3.51 -12.87
CA GLU A 67 3.35 2.87 -13.56
C GLU A 67 4.48 2.48 -12.61
N VAL A 68 4.80 3.32 -11.62
CA VAL A 68 5.78 3.01 -10.56
C VAL A 68 5.34 1.79 -9.75
N THR A 69 4.09 1.77 -9.29
CA THR A 69 3.57 0.67 -8.46
C THR A 69 3.43 -0.63 -9.26
N ARG A 70 3.02 -0.57 -10.54
CA ARG A 70 3.02 -1.73 -11.45
C ARG A 70 4.43 -2.30 -11.61
N ALA A 71 5.38 -1.46 -12.02
CA ALA A 71 6.76 -1.91 -12.27
C ALA A 71 7.43 -2.46 -10.99
N ALA A 72 7.13 -1.88 -9.82
CA ALA A 72 7.63 -2.41 -8.55
C ALA A 72 7.07 -3.81 -8.23
N ARG A 73 5.76 -4.02 -8.45
CA ARG A 73 5.11 -5.34 -8.25
C ARG A 73 5.64 -6.39 -9.21
N GLU A 74 5.89 -6.01 -10.46
CA GLU A 74 6.52 -6.88 -11.47
C GLU A 74 7.95 -7.25 -11.08
N ALA A 75 8.72 -6.31 -10.52
CA ALA A 75 10.08 -6.55 -10.07
C ALA A 75 10.16 -7.42 -8.80
N VAL A 76 9.14 -7.38 -7.93
CA VAL A 76 9.11 -8.16 -6.68
C VAL A 76 7.77 -8.90 -6.50
N PRO A 77 7.47 -9.93 -7.31
CA PRO A 77 6.16 -10.60 -7.29
C PRO A 77 5.82 -11.32 -5.98
N LYS A 78 6.82 -11.57 -5.13
CA LYS A 78 6.66 -12.23 -3.82
C LYS A 78 6.18 -11.30 -2.72
N ALA A 79 6.22 -9.98 -2.93
CA ALA A 79 5.84 -9.01 -1.91
C ALA A 79 4.32 -8.85 -1.85
N GLU A 80 3.74 -8.94 -0.65
CA GLU A 80 2.37 -8.53 -0.42
C GLU A 80 2.33 -7.01 -0.24
N CYS A 81 1.63 -6.30 -1.13
CA CYS A 81 1.52 -4.85 -1.00
C CYS A 81 0.20 -4.26 -1.51
N SER A 82 -0.21 -3.16 -0.89
CA SER A 82 -1.20 -2.22 -1.42
C SER A 82 -0.50 -0.90 -1.77
N ALA A 83 -1.17 -0.01 -2.51
CA ALA A 83 -0.62 1.28 -2.87
C ALA A 83 -1.67 2.39 -2.73
N ILE A 84 -1.26 3.55 -2.22
CA ILE A 84 -2.13 4.69 -1.94
C ILE A 84 -1.53 5.94 -2.58
N LEU A 85 -2.30 6.61 -3.43
CA LEU A 85 -1.93 7.91 -3.99
C LEU A 85 -2.55 9.04 -3.19
N ASP A 86 -1.73 9.99 -2.79
CA ASP A 86 -2.18 11.21 -2.13
C ASP A 86 -2.52 12.30 -3.14
N CYS A 87 -3.79 12.67 -3.21
CA CYS A 87 -4.31 13.72 -4.08
C CYS A 87 -4.50 15.06 -3.36
N GLY A 88 -4.06 15.17 -2.10
CA GLY A 88 -4.22 16.38 -1.30
C GLY A 88 -5.68 16.77 -1.16
N ASN A 89 -5.98 18.05 -1.38
CA ASN A 89 -7.34 18.58 -1.44
C ASN A 89 -7.83 18.84 -2.89
N ASP A 90 -7.13 18.31 -3.90
CA ASP A 90 -7.44 18.54 -5.31
C ASP A 90 -8.40 17.47 -5.86
N ALA A 91 -9.63 17.88 -6.15
CA ALA A 91 -10.66 16.99 -6.67
C ALA A 91 -10.38 16.53 -8.12
N GLY A 92 -9.65 17.34 -8.90
CA GLY A 92 -9.24 17.00 -10.26
C GLY A 92 -8.21 15.87 -10.26
N ALA A 93 -7.23 15.92 -9.37
CA ALA A 93 -6.25 14.88 -9.12
C ALA A 93 -6.92 13.59 -8.63
N ALA A 94 -7.84 13.68 -7.67
CA ALA A 94 -8.61 12.53 -7.19
C ALA A 94 -9.40 11.85 -8.33
N MET A 95 -10.10 12.63 -9.15
CA MET A 95 -10.83 12.12 -10.31
C MET A 95 -9.91 11.53 -11.38
N ALA A 96 -8.74 12.13 -11.62
CA ALA A 96 -7.74 11.59 -12.54
C ALA A 96 -7.20 10.24 -12.04
N ALA A 97 -7.00 10.09 -10.74
CA ALA A 97 -6.56 8.84 -10.11
C ALA A 97 -7.60 7.73 -10.22
N ILE A 98 -8.87 8.03 -9.95
CA ILE A 98 -9.97 7.07 -10.12
C ILE A 98 -10.03 6.59 -11.58
N ARG A 99 -10.03 7.51 -12.56
CA ARG A 99 -10.04 7.14 -13.99
C ARG A 99 -8.80 6.37 -14.43
N ALA A 100 -7.66 6.62 -13.80
CA ALA A 100 -6.43 5.92 -14.09
C ALA A 100 -6.39 4.49 -13.52
N GLY A 101 -7.38 4.10 -12.70
CA GLY A 101 -7.47 2.79 -12.06
C GLY A 101 -6.64 2.66 -10.78
N VAL A 102 -6.35 3.75 -10.08
CA VAL A 102 -5.68 3.70 -8.77
C VAL A 102 -6.67 3.18 -7.71
N ASN A 103 -6.32 2.07 -7.04
CA ASN A 103 -7.22 1.37 -6.13
C ASN A 103 -7.51 2.10 -4.82
N THR A 104 -6.58 2.91 -4.31
CA THR A 104 -6.78 3.66 -3.07
C THR A 104 -6.18 5.06 -3.20
N ILE A 105 -6.96 6.07 -2.85
CA ILE A 105 -6.57 7.47 -2.92
C ILE A 105 -6.83 8.20 -1.60
N VAL A 106 -6.00 9.19 -1.27
CA VAL A 106 -6.26 10.14 -0.19
C VAL A 106 -6.80 11.43 -0.79
N PHE A 107 -7.90 11.93 -0.24
CA PHE A 107 -8.45 13.25 -0.53
C PHE A 107 -8.86 13.95 0.78
N ALA A 108 -8.08 14.94 1.19
CA ALA A 108 -8.25 15.73 2.40
C ALA A 108 -8.97 17.07 2.13
N GLY A 109 -9.77 17.15 1.06
CA GLY A 109 -10.56 18.33 0.74
C GLY A 109 -11.88 18.41 1.51
N ARG A 110 -12.82 19.23 1.02
CA ARG A 110 -14.12 19.43 1.67
C ARG A 110 -14.92 18.13 1.78
N ALA A 111 -15.61 17.95 2.91
CA ALA A 111 -16.38 16.73 3.20
C ALA A 111 -17.50 16.42 2.18
N ASP A 112 -18.14 17.43 1.60
CA ASP A 112 -19.16 17.25 0.58
C ASP A 112 -18.57 16.74 -0.74
N ALA A 113 -17.40 17.25 -1.14
CA ALA A 113 -16.64 16.74 -2.27
C ALA A 113 -16.13 15.32 -2.00
N ALA A 114 -15.59 15.06 -0.80
CA ALA A 114 -15.09 13.75 -0.40
C ALA A 114 -16.16 12.66 -0.50
N ARG A 115 -17.39 12.92 -0.04
CA ARG A 115 -18.52 11.96 -0.18
C ARG A 115 -18.80 11.63 -1.65
N ARG A 116 -18.91 12.65 -2.51
CA ARG A 116 -19.16 12.45 -3.94
C ARG A 116 -18.03 11.68 -4.62
N LEU A 117 -16.79 12.02 -4.29
CA LEU A 117 -15.61 11.33 -4.82
C LEU A 117 -15.54 9.88 -4.32
N ALA A 118 -15.92 9.61 -3.07
CA ALA A 118 -15.98 8.25 -2.53
C ALA A 118 -17.03 7.40 -3.24
N ASP A 119 -18.22 7.95 -3.52
CA ASP A 119 -19.25 7.26 -4.30
C ASP A 119 -18.76 6.92 -5.72
N ILE A 120 -18.06 7.86 -6.37
CA ILE A 120 -17.46 7.67 -7.69
C ILE A 120 -16.33 6.63 -7.63
N ALA A 121 -15.47 6.71 -6.62
CA ALA A 121 -14.38 5.77 -6.41
C ALA A 121 -14.93 4.33 -6.26
N ALA A 122 -15.94 4.14 -5.41
CA ALA A 122 -16.57 2.84 -5.19
C ALA A 122 -17.16 2.25 -6.48
N GLN A 123 -17.82 3.07 -7.30
CA GLN A 123 -18.33 2.65 -8.62
C GLN A 123 -17.23 2.23 -9.61
N ASN A 124 -16.00 2.69 -9.40
CA ASN A 124 -14.82 2.39 -10.23
C ASN A 124 -13.87 1.37 -9.56
N GLY A 125 -14.28 0.73 -8.45
CA GLY A 125 -13.45 -0.24 -7.74
C GLY A 125 -12.27 0.36 -6.98
N ALA A 126 -12.36 1.65 -6.63
CA ALA A 126 -11.38 2.37 -5.83
C ALA A 126 -11.94 2.75 -4.45
N GLU A 127 -11.05 2.94 -3.48
CA GLU A 127 -11.34 3.42 -2.14
C GLU A 127 -10.81 4.85 -1.96
N LEU A 128 -11.58 5.70 -1.31
CA LEU A 128 -11.16 7.06 -0.93
C LEU A 128 -10.99 7.14 0.58
N LEU A 129 -9.81 7.60 1.00
CA LEU A 129 -9.48 7.94 2.38
C LEU A 129 -9.54 9.45 2.54
N THR A 130 -10.23 9.92 3.58
CA THR A 130 -10.24 11.36 3.92
C THR A 130 -9.03 11.77 4.75
N GLU A 131 -8.27 10.81 5.25
CA GLU A 131 -7.07 11.01 6.06
C GLU A 131 -5.91 10.19 5.53
N ARG A 132 -4.73 10.80 5.50
CA ARG A 132 -3.50 10.15 5.09
C ARG A 132 -3.05 9.17 6.17
N PRO A 133 -2.77 7.89 5.84
CA PRO A 133 -2.20 6.95 6.80
C PRO A 133 -0.85 7.42 7.33
N ALA A 134 -0.59 7.20 8.62
CA ALA A 134 0.74 7.41 9.19
C ALA A 134 1.77 6.48 8.53
N ALA A 135 2.88 7.04 8.09
CA ALA A 135 3.99 6.28 7.53
C ALA A 135 5.04 6.00 8.60
N ILE A 136 5.60 4.80 8.59
CA ILE A 136 6.73 4.43 9.45
C ILE A 136 8.06 4.97 8.89
N LEU A 137 8.10 5.29 7.60
CA LEU A 137 9.30 5.73 6.91
C LEU A 137 8.94 6.62 5.72
N ASP A 138 9.68 7.73 5.57
CA ASP A 138 9.73 8.52 4.35
C ASP A 138 11.10 8.40 3.69
N LEU A 139 11.13 7.87 2.46
CA LEU A 139 12.36 7.66 1.71
C LEU A 139 12.84 8.92 0.97
N GLY A 140 12.13 10.05 1.05
CA GLY A 140 12.50 11.31 0.40
C GLY A 140 13.89 11.82 0.82
N ALA A 141 14.22 11.71 2.12
CA ALA A 141 15.54 12.08 2.63
C ALA A 141 16.68 11.17 2.14
N SER A 142 16.35 9.99 1.61
CA SER A 142 17.29 9.00 1.08
C SER A 142 17.17 8.86 -0.45
N PHE A 143 16.74 9.92 -1.15
CA PHE A 143 16.48 9.86 -2.60
C PHE A 143 17.65 9.32 -3.43
N PHE A 144 18.89 9.69 -3.07
CA PHE A 144 20.11 9.27 -3.76
C PHE A 144 20.80 8.06 -3.11
N ALA A 145 20.18 7.44 -2.11
CA ALA A 145 20.72 6.24 -1.49
C ALA A 145 20.67 5.05 -2.46
N THR A 146 21.58 4.10 -2.28
CA THR A 146 21.59 2.87 -3.07
C THR A 146 20.36 2.01 -2.77
N ALA A 147 19.95 1.18 -3.73
CA ALA A 147 18.82 0.26 -3.53
C ALA A 147 19.01 -0.65 -2.30
N GLU A 148 20.25 -1.05 -2.03
CA GLU A 148 20.60 -1.88 -0.87
C GLU A 148 20.46 -1.13 0.46
N ALA A 149 20.91 0.13 0.52
CA ALA A 149 20.75 0.96 1.72
C ALA A 149 19.25 1.23 2.00
N LEU A 150 18.47 1.52 0.96
CA LEU A 150 17.02 1.68 1.06
C LEU A 150 16.34 0.41 1.55
N ARG A 151 16.67 -0.75 0.95
CA ARG A 151 16.11 -2.06 1.33
C ARG A 151 16.39 -2.35 2.80
N ARG A 152 17.65 -2.22 3.24
CA ARG A 152 18.04 -2.45 4.63
C ARG A 152 17.27 -1.56 5.59
N ARG A 153 17.10 -0.27 5.27
CA ARG A 153 16.36 0.66 6.11
C ARG A 153 14.88 0.30 6.23
N CYS A 154 14.26 -0.11 5.12
CA CYS A 154 12.90 -0.63 5.14
C CYS A 154 12.82 -1.91 5.99
N LEU A 155 13.77 -2.83 5.84
CA LEU A 155 13.79 -4.11 6.55
C LEU A 155 13.90 -3.93 8.07
N GLU A 156 14.74 -3.01 8.53
CA GLU A 156 14.87 -2.67 9.96
C GLU A 156 13.50 -2.31 10.55
N LEU A 157 12.79 -1.37 9.92
CA LEU A 157 11.50 -0.88 10.44
C LEU A 157 10.33 -1.86 10.21
N LEU A 158 10.45 -2.75 9.21
CA LEU A 158 9.49 -3.84 9.00
C LEU A 158 9.82 -5.07 9.85
N GLY A 159 11.02 -5.20 10.41
CA GLY A 159 11.44 -6.31 11.27
C GLY A 159 11.15 -6.07 12.75
N ASP A 160 11.11 -4.80 13.17
CA ASP A 160 10.73 -4.41 14.53
C ASP A 160 9.22 -4.63 14.75
N LYS A 161 8.82 -5.82 15.19
CA LYS A 161 7.63 -6.13 16.02
C LYS A 161 7.49 -7.63 16.27
#